data_AF-A0A650MVC9-F1
#
_entry.id   AF-A0A650MVC9-F1
#
_cell.length_a   1.000
_cell.length_b   1.000
_cell.length_c   1.000
_cell.angle_alpha   90.00
_cell.angle_beta   90.00
_cell.angle_gamma   90.00
#
_symmetry.space_group_name_H-M   'P 1'
#
loop_
_entity.id
_entity.type
_entity.pdbx_description
1 polymer ?
#
loop_
_entity_poly.entity_id
_entity_poly.type
_entity_poly.pdbx_seq_one_letter_code
_entity_poly.pdbx_strand_id
1 'polypeptide(L)' 'MTDKTITCRDCGSEFIFSVGEQEFYKEKGFENEPIRCPSCRRAKKEQNRR' A
#
# COMPACT_ATOMS: atom_id res chain seq x y z
N MET A 1 -0.38 -17.49 1.75
CA MET A 1 -0.31 -16.08 2.19
C MET A 1 -1.64 -15.74 2.85
N THR A 2 -1.62 -14.93 3.89
CA THR A 2 -2.82 -14.42 4.58
C THR A 2 -2.89 -12.91 4.38
N ASP A 3 -4.08 -12.31 4.54
CA ASP A 3 -4.17 -10.86 4.64
C ASP A 3 -3.32 -10.34 5.81
N LYS A 4 -2.84 -9.12 5.64
CA LYS A 4 -1.96 -8.47 6.61
C LYS A 4 -2.44 -7.06 6.84
N THR A 5 -2.71 -6.69 8.09
CA THR A 5 -3.04 -5.30 8.42
C THR A 5 -1.76 -4.51 8.60
N ILE A 6 -1.64 -3.37 7.92
CA ILE A 6 -0.48 -2.48 7.99
C ILE A 6 -0.94 -1.08 8.39
N THR A 7 -0.19 -0.44 9.27
CA THR A 7 -0.42 0.96 9.67
C THR A 7 0.20 1.91 8.64
N CYS A 8 -0.59 2.85 8.14
CA CYS A 8 -0.11 3.89 7.23
C CYS A 8 0.84 4.84 7.96
N ARG A 9 2.06 5.02 7.44
CA ARG A 9 3.06 5.95 7.99
C ARG A 9 2.62 7.43 7.95
N ASP A 10 1.70 7.77 7.06
CA ASP A 10 1.34 9.16 6.77
C ASP A 10 0.14 9.64 7.60
N CYS A 11 -0.90 8.80 7.71
CA CYS A 11 -2.14 9.15 8.42
C CYS A 11 -2.40 8.30 9.67
N GLY A 12 -1.57 7.29 9.96
CA GLY A 12 -1.74 6.39 11.11
C GLY A 12 -2.88 5.38 10.97
N SER A 13 -3.68 5.44 9.91
CA SER A 13 -4.79 4.51 9.70
C SER A 13 -4.30 3.12 9.28
N GLU A 14 -4.98 2.10 9.77
CA GLU A 14 -4.76 0.71 9.36
C GLU A 14 -5.39 0.45 7.98
N PHE A 15 -4.71 -0.35 7.16
CA PHE A 15 -5.24 -0.83 5.89
C PHE A 15 -4.82 -2.28 5.65
N ILE A 16 -5.62 -3.00 4.88
CA ILE A 16 -5.38 -4.40 4.57
C ILE A 16 -4.43 -4.49 3.36
N PHE A 17 -3.32 -5.19 3.54
CA PHE A 17 -2.46 -5.69 2.47
C PHE A 17 -2.89 -7.11 2.15
N SER A 18 -3.84 -7.21 1.22
CA SER A 18 -4.50 -8.47 0.87
C SER A 18 -3.55 -9.46 0.20
N VAL A 19 -3.91 -10.74 0.20
CA VAL A 19 -3.13 -11.78 -0.50
C VAL A 19 -2.96 -11.44 -1.99
N GLY A 20 -4.02 -10.97 -2.66
CA GLY A 20 -3.93 -10.55 -4.06
C GLY A 20 -2.96 -9.37 -4.28
N GLU A 21 -2.87 -8.42 -3.34
CA GLU A 21 -1.87 -7.36 -3.41
C GLU A 21 -0.45 -7.87 -3.16
N GLN A 22 -0.27 -8.82 -2.24
CA GLN A 22 1.03 -9.48 -2.00
C GLN A 22 1.52 -10.22 -3.24
N GLU A 23 0.63 -10.96 -3.90
CA GLU A 23 0.92 -11.66 -5.16
C GLU A 23 1.24 -10.68 -6.28
N PHE A 24 0.48 -9.60 -6.42
CA PHE A 24 0.78 -8.53 -7.38
C PHE A 24 2.14 -7.89 -7.14
N TYR A 25 2.48 -7.62 -5.87
CA TYR A 25 3.78 -7.08 -5.50
C TYR A 25 4.91 -8.04 -5.89
N LYS A 26 4.75 -9.33 -5.57
CA LYS A 26 5.72 -10.38 -5.91
C LYS A 26 5.88 -10.55 -7.42
N GLU A 27 4.79 -10.55 -8.18
CA GLU A 27 4.83 -10.66 -9.65
C GLU A 27 5.55 -9.47 -10.29
N LYS A 28 5.40 -8.28 -9.72
CA LYS A 28 6.12 -7.07 -10.16
C LYS A 28 7.57 -7.01 -9.68
N GLY A 29 8.04 -7.97 -8.88
CA GLY A 29 9.38 -7.96 -8.31
C GLY A 29 9.57 -6.95 -7.17
N PHE A 30 8.48 -6.50 -6.54
CA PHE A 30 8.55 -5.65 -5.36
C PHE A 30 8.80 -6.51 -4.11
N GLU A 31 9.96 -6.34 -3.49
CA GLU A 31 10.32 -7.01 -2.24
C GLU A 31 9.76 -6.31 -0.99
N ASN A 32 9.34 -5.04 -1.14
CA ASN A 32 8.92 -4.19 -0.02
C ASN A 32 7.39 -4.14 0.13
N GLU A 33 6.93 -4.19 1.38
CA GLU A 33 5.51 -4.02 1.73
C GLU A 33 5.06 -2.56 1.58
N PRO A 34 3.78 -2.30 1.27
CA PRO A 34 3.27 -0.94 1.22
C PRO A 34 3.31 -0.29 2.61
N ILE A 35 3.90 0.91 2.70
CA ILE A 35 3.96 1.70 3.94
C ILE A 35 2.89 2.80 4.04
N ARG A 36 2.07 2.95 3.00
CA ARG A 36 1.01 3.97 2.92
C ARG A 36 -0.30 3.35 2.44
N CYS A 37 -1.39 3.74 3.06
CA CYS A 37 -2.73 3.31 2.64
C CYS A 37 -3.05 3.82 1.21
N PRO A 38 -4.01 3.18 0.53
CA PRO A 38 -4.42 3.58 -0.82
C PRO A 38 -4.81 5.06 -0.94
N SER A 39 -5.48 5.61 0.08
CA SER A 39 -5.88 7.03 0.12
C SER A 39 -4.68 7.97 0.11
N CYS A 40 -3.69 7.77 0.99
CA CYS A 40 -2.47 8.59 1.01
C CYS A 40 -1.64 8.42 -0.27
N ARG A 41 -1.58 7.21 -0.84
CA ARG A 41 -0.93 6.98 -2.15
C ARG A 41 -1.64 7.77 -3.26
N ARG A 42 -2.97 7.78 -3.28
CA ARG A 42 -3.76 8.53 -4.27
C ARG A 42 -3.59 10.04 -4.11
N ALA A 43 -3.67 10.55 -2.89
CA ALA A 43 -3.48 11.97 -2.57
C ALA A 43 -2.09 12.46 -3.02
N LYS A 44 -1.03 11.69 -2.74
CA LYS A 44 0.34 11.99 -3.19
C LYS A 44 0.44 12.07 -4.72
N LYS A 45 -0.20 11.13 -5.43
CA LYS A 45 -0.23 11.09 -6.89
C LYS A 45 -0.98 12.28 -7.49
N GLU A 46 -2.08 12.71 -6.86
CA GLU A 46 -2.86 13.88 -7.28
C GLU A 46 -2.07 15.18 -7.07
N GLN A 47 -1.39 15.33 -5.93
CA GLN A 47 -0.52 16.48 -5.69
C GLN A 47 0.61 16.60 -6.71
N ASN A 48 1.21 15.49 -7.14
CA ASN A 48 2.30 15.50 -8.12
C ASN A 48 1.85 15.74 -9.57
N ARG A 49 0.54 15.85 -9.82
CA ARG A 49 -0.04 16.15 -11.15
C ARG A 49 -0.44 17.61 -11.31
N ARG A 50 -0.34 18.41 -10.25
CA ARG A 50 -0.54 19.86 -10.26
C ARG A 50 0.78 20.54 -10.55
#